data_AF-I3YJL0-F1
#
_entry.id   AF-I3YJL0-F1
#
_cell.length_a   1.000
_cell.length_b   1.000
_cell.length_c   1.000
_cell.angle_alpha   90.00
_cell.angle_beta   90.00
_cell.angle_gamma   90.00
#
_symmetry.space_group_name_H-M   'P 1'
#
loop_
_entity.id
_entity.type
_entity.pdbx_description
1 polymer ?
#
loop_
_entity_poly.entity_id
_entity_poly.type
_entity_poly.pdbx_seq_one_letter_code
_entity_poly.pdbx_strand_id
1 'polypeptide(L)'
;MKKIHHICRCTGQQFTFEEWCSYLDAKRVAGIDTGKESVLQYHGFNFNVTDVCVTPNTPVYLSNRYCYVKIRTAQSPNGRWDYGKDYSTSKSGSHCAAGFIDMPNGGYATENEAILAALEEARRHFEQELPYCIKERDYDSGDNSDVVKPSAIAPYIRNMIKQIDDKRRELTFTQLALF
;
A
#
# COMPACT_ATOMS: atom_id res chain seq x y z
N MET A 1 6.59 28.95 21.77
CA MET A 1 7.02 27.86 20.86
C MET A 1 5.93 27.67 19.82
N LYS A 2 6.22 27.71 18.51
CA LYS A 2 5.20 27.46 17.48
C LYS A 2 4.73 26.00 17.59
N LYS A 3 3.41 25.78 17.65
CA LYS A 3 2.84 24.43 17.68
C LYS A 3 2.76 23.92 16.25
N ILE A 4 3.65 22.99 15.91
CA ILE A 4 3.69 22.40 14.57
C ILE A 4 2.55 21.40 14.42
N HIS A 5 1.78 21.53 13.33
CA HIS A 5 0.67 20.67 12.97
C HIS A 5 1.06 19.65 11.91
N HIS A 6 1.72 20.11 10.84
CA HIS A 6 2.17 19.28 9.72
C HIS A 6 3.67 19.47 9.48
N ILE A 7 4.34 18.37 9.13
CA ILE A 7 5.74 18.37 8.70
C ILE A 7 5.79 17.57 7.39
N CYS A 8 6.24 18.20 6.32
CA CYS A 8 6.63 17.48 5.11
C CYS A 8 8.07 17.00 5.30
N ARG A 9 8.25 15.72 5.59
CA ARG A 9 9.56 15.10 5.80
C ARG A 9 10.41 15.14 4.52
N CYS A 10 9.79 15.08 3.34
CA CYS A 10 10.50 15.17 2.06
C CYS A 10 11.30 16.47 1.89
N THR A 11 10.80 17.58 2.42
CA THR A 11 11.37 18.93 2.23
C THR A 11 11.84 19.59 3.52
N GLY A 12 11.47 19.04 4.69
CA GLY A 12 11.69 19.64 6.00
C GLY A 12 10.74 20.81 6.33
N GLN A 13 9.79 21.13 5.45
CA GLN A 13 8.83 22.21 5.68
C GLN A 13 7.92 21.88 6.86
N GLN A 14 7.73 22.86 7.75
CA GLN A 14 6.88 22.75 8.92
C GLN A 14 5.77 23.79 8.84
N PHE A 15 4.56 23.40 9.22
CA PHE A 15 3.38 24.25 9.19
C PHE A 15 2.72 24.26 10.57
N THR A 16 2.36 25.43 11.08
CA THR A 16 1.26 25.51 12.06
C THR A 16 -0.06 25.10 11.42
N PHE A 17 -1.11 24.94 12.22
CA PHE A 17 -2.43 24.61 11.69
C PHE A 17 -2.93 25.68 10.70
N GLU A 18 -2.78 26.96 11.03
CA GLU A 18 -3.19 28.08 10.18
C GLU A 18 -2.37 28.16 8.89
N GLU A 19 -1.06 27.95 8.98
CA GLU A 19 -0.16 27.89 7.82
C GLU A 19 -0.53 26.71 6.90
N TRP A 20 -0.88 25.55 7.46
CA TRP A 20 -1.31 24.37 6.71
C TRP A 20 -2.65 24.58 6.01
N CYS A 21 -3.66 25.10 6.70
CA CYS A 21 -4.95 25.43 6.11
C CYS A 21 -4.79 26.45 4.96
N SER A 22 -3.99 27.50 5.18
CA SER A 22 -3.72 28.51 4.15
C SER A 22 -3.00 27.92 2.94
N TYR A 23 -2.05 27.02 3.15
CA TYR A 23 -1.37 26.29 2.08
C TYR A 23 -2.35 25.47 1.26
N LEU A 24 -3.20 24.66 1.90
CA LEU A 24 -4.18 23.82 1.21
C LEU A 24 -5.23 24.66 0.46
N ASP A 25 -5.70 25.76 1.04
CA ASP A 25 -6.64 26.66 0.37
C ASP A 25 -6.03 27.34 -0.85
N ALA A 26 -4.77 27.81 -0.75
CA ALA A 26 -4.07 28.40 -1.88
C ALA A 26 -3.91 27.39 -3.04
N LYS A 27 -3.56 26.13 -2.73
CA LYS A 27 -3.46 25.05 -3.72
C LYS A 27 -4.81 24.73 -4.36
N ARG A 28 -5.87 24.66 -3.56
CA ARG A 28 -7.25 24.47 -4.04
C ARG A 28 -7.69 25.59 -4.97
N VAL A 29 -7.44 26.85 -4.62
CA VAL A 29 -7.76 28.03 -5.47
C VAL A 29 -6.99 28.00 -6.79
N ALA A 30 -5.74 27.53 -6.77
CA ALA A 30 -4.92 27.35 -7.96
C ALA A 30 -5.29 26.09 -8.80
N GLY A 31 -6.27 25.29 -8.37
CA GLY A 31 -6.67 24.05 -9.05
C GLY A 31 -5.63 22.93 -8.94
N ILE A 32 -4.73 22.99 -7.96
CA ILE A 32 -3.66 22.02 -7.75
C ILE A 32 -4.15 20.93 -6.79
N ASP A 33 -4.12 19.68 -7.24
CA ASP A 33 -4.32 18.51 -6.39
C ASP A 33 -3.03 18.21 -5.61
N THR A 34 -2.99 18.62 -4.34
CA THR A 34 -1.84 18.39 -3.45
C THR A 34 -1.53 16.91 -3.24
N GLY A 35 -2.48 16.02 -3.51
CA GLY A 35 -2.27 14.58 -3.49
C GLY A 35 -1.41 14.09 -4.67
N LYS A 36 -1.33 14.86 -5.76
CA LYS A 36 -0.57 14.54 -6.99
C LYS A 36 0.62 15.46 -7.23
N GLU A 37 0.63 16.65 -6.63
CA GLU A 37 1.73 17.59 -6.75
C GLU A 37 3.01 17.01 -6.14
N SER A 38 4.09 17.00 -6.91
CA SER A 38 5.40 16.61 -6.43
C SER A 38 6.10 17.79 -5.77
N VAL A 39 6.56 17.59 -4.53
CA VAL A 39 7.43 18.53 -3.80
C VAL A 39 8.88 18.03 -3.71
N LEU A 40 9.12 16.75 -4.03
CA LEU A 40 10.44 16.14 -4.14
C LEU A 40 10.43 15.10 -5.27
N GLN A 41 11.50 15.08 -6.08
CA GLN A 41 11.73 14.06 -7.11
C GLN A 41 13.07 13.38 -6.87
N TYR A 42 13.10 12.05 -6.94
CA TYR A 42 14.30 11.25 -6.76
C TYR A 42 14.23 9.97 -7.60
N HIS A 43 15.14 9.79 -8.56
CA HIS A 43 15.20 8.62 -9.45
C HIS A 43 13.85 8.20 -10.06
N GLY A 44 13.00 9.17 -10.44
CA GLY A 44 11.67 8.90 -11.01
C GLY A 44 10.55 8.72 -9.98
N PHE A 45 10.87 8.67 -8.68
CA PHE A 45 9.92 8.72 -7.58
C PHE A 45 9.62 10.15 -7.19
N ASN A 46 8.35 10.53 -7.31
CA ASN A 46 7.85 11.85 -6.97
C ASN A 46 7.08 11.75 -5.65
N PHE A 47 7.45 12.54 -4.65
CA PHE A 47 6.76 12.59 -3.36
C PHE A 47 5.97 13.89 -3.24
N ASN A 48 4.78 13.80 -2.64
CA ASN A 48 3.92 14.94 -2.40
C ASN A 48 4.16 15.56 -1.01
N VAL A 49 3.44 16.65 -0.72
CA VAL A 49 3.56 17.39 0.55
C VAL A 49 3.18 16.57 1.80
N THR A 50 2.47 15.45 1.61
CA THR A 50 2.10 14.50 2.67
C THR A 50 3.06 13.30 2.74
N ASP A 51 4.24 13.42 2.14
CA ASP A 51 5.29 12.40 2.14
C ASP A 51 4.91 11.10 1.42
N VAL A 52 3.94 11.14 0.50
CA VAL A 52 3.48 9.98 -0.27
C VAL A 52 4.08 10.00 -1.68
N CYS A 53 4.57 8.84 -2.13
CA CYS A 53 5.02 8.68 -3.51
C CYS A 53 3.82 8.61 -4.47
N VAL A 54 3.79 9.51 -5.46
CA VAL A 54 2.73 9.61 -6.49
C VAL A 54 3.12 8.93 -7.81
N THR A 55 4.38 8.54 -7.96
CA THR A 55 4.90 7.74 -9.08
C THR A 55 5.63 6.47 -8.60
N PRO A 56 5.00 5.63 -7.76
CA PRO A 56 5.68 4.44 -7.26
C PRO A 56 5.79 3.39 -8.37
N ASN A 57 6.78 2.52 -8.23
CA ASN A 57 6.83 1.26 -8.98
C ASN A 57 5.62 0.40 -8.60
N THR A 58 5.19 -0.50 -9.50
CA THR A 58 4.13 -1.48 -9.22
C THR A 58 4.63 -2.89 -9.54
N PRO A 59 5.55 -3.44 -8.73
CA PRO A 59 6.26 -4.69 -9.05
C PRO A 59 5.38 -5.95 -8.94
N VAL A 60 4.27 -5.89 -8.20
CA VAL A 60 3.36 -7.04 -8.04
C VAL A 60 1.92 -6.63 -8.27
N TYR A 61 1.26 -7.39 -9.13
CA TYR A 61 -0.19 -7.41 -9.26
C TYR A 61 -0.66 -8.85 -9.41
N LEU A 62 -1.38 -9.34 -8.40
CA LEU A 62 -2.04 -10.64 -8.37
C LEU A 62 -3.54 -10.41 -8.33
N SER A 63 -4.30 -11.16 -9.11
CA SER A 63 -5.76 -11.07 -9.09
C SER A 63 -6.41 -12.40 -9.41
N ASN A 64 -7.60 -12.59 -8.85
CA ASN A 64 -8.56 -13.59 -9.27
C ASN A 64 -9.96 -12.97 -9.18
N ARG A 65 -11.02 -13.77 -9.34
CA ARG A 65 -12.40 -13.27 -9.41
C ARG A 65 -12.83 -12.38 -8.25
N TYR A 66 -12.36 -12.65 -7.03
CA TYR A 66 -12.82 -11.96 -5.81
C TYR A 66 -11.71 -11.34 -4.99
N CYS A 67 -10.45 -11.62 -5.32
CA CYS A 67 -9.30 -11.16 -4.56
C CYS A 67 -8.31 -10.47 -5.47
N TYR A 68 -7.66 -9.43 -4.96
CA TYR A 68 -6.46 -8.89 -5.60
C TYR A 68 -5.43 -8.45 -4.56
N VAL A 69 -4.18 -8.38 -5.01
CA VAL A 69 -3.05 -7.81 -4.29
C VAL A 69 -2.27 -6.98 -5.28
N LYS A 70 -2.06 -5.70 -4.95
CA LYS A 70 -1.19 -4.79 -5.67
C LYS A 70 -0.18 -4.22 -4.69
N ILE A 71 1.09 -4.41 -4.99
CA ILE A 71 2.19 -3.86 -4.20
C ILE A 71 2.84 -2.78 -5.03
N ARG A 72 3.10 -1.66 -4.37
CA ARG A 72 3.80 -0.51 -4.89
C ARG A 72 5.07 -0.29 -4.09
N THR A 73 6.10 0.28 -4.69
CA THR A 73 7.38 0.53 -4.01
C THR A 73 7.93 1.89 -4.42
N ALA A 74 8.65 2.52 -3.49
CA ALA A 74 9.35 3.77 -3.74
C ALA A 74 10.66 3.82 -2.96
N GLN A 75 11.67 4.46 -3.55
CA GLN A 75 12.96 4.68 -2.89
C GLN A 75 13.09 6.14 -2.45
N SER A 76 13.56 6.34 -1.23
CA SER A 76 13.91 7.66 -0.69
C SER A 76 15.39 7.99 -0.96
N PRO A 77 15.82 9.27 -0.93
CA PRO A 77 17.20 9.69 -1.23
C PRO A 77 18.29 9.05 -0.37
N ASN A 78 17.93 8.57 0.83
CA ASN A 78 18.84 7.82 1.71
C ASN A 78 19.03 6.35 1.30
N GLY A 79 18.50 5.95 0.14
CA GLY A 79 18.58 4.60 -0.42
C GLY A 79 17.56 3.61 0.15
N ARG A 80 16.78 4.00 1.18
CA ARG A 80 15.78 3.14 1.81
C ARG A 80 14.53 3.02 0.96
N TRP A 81 13.94 1.83 0.99
CA TRP A 81 12.72 1.49 0.26
C TRP A 81 11.53 1.42 1.20
N ASP A 82 10.38 1.87 0.72
CA ASP A 82 9.09 1.63 1.36
C ASP A 82 8.13 0.93 0.38
N TYR A 83 7.06 0.34 0.92
CA TYR A 83 5.99 -0.25 0.11
C TYR A 83 4.63 0.39 0.37
N GLY A 84 3.84 0.47 -0.69
CA GLY A 84 2.40 0.65 -0.63
C GLY A 84 1.72 -0.69 -0.89
N LYS A 85 0.58 -0.92 -0.25
CA LYS A 85 -0.23 -2.12 -0.45
C LYS A 85 -1.65 -1.74 -0.80
N ASP A 86 -2.27 -2.57 -1.61
CA ASP A 86 -3.65 -2.43 -1.99
C ASP A 86 -4.16 -3.84 -2.26
N TYR A 87 -4.83 -4.40 -1.28
CA TYR A 87 -5.40 -5.74 -1.36
C TYR A 87 -6.84 -5.70 -0.91
N SER A 88 -7.63 -6.56 -1.53
CA SER A 88 -9.04 -6.71 -1.20
C SER A 88 -9.46 -8.14 -1.43
N THR A 89 -10.37 -8.62 -0.58
CA THR A 89 -11.40 -9.56 -0.94
C THR A 89 -12.64 -8.78 -1.34
N SER A 90 -13.65 -9.43 -1.93
CA SER A 90 -14.96 -8.81 -2.16
C SER A 90 -15.71 -8.39 -0.87
N LYS A 91 -15.12 -8.58 0.32
CA LYS A 91 -15.72 -8.27 1.63
C LYS A 91 -14.89 -7.30 2.46
N SER A 92 -13.57 -7.34 2.36
CA SER A 92 -12.66 -6.50 3.13
C SER A 92 -11.43 -6.13 2.33
N GLY A 93 -10.74 -5.07 2.71
CA GLY A 93 -9.51 -4.66 2.03
C GLY A 93 -8.70 -3.67 2.84
N SER A 94 -7.46 -3.44 2.41
CA SER A 94 -6.58 -2.44 2.98
C SER A 94 -5.81 -1.75 1.86
N HIS A 95 -5.63 -0.44 2.03
CA HIS A 95 -4.88 0.40 1.13
C HIS A 95 -3.92 1.30 1.91
N CYS A 96 -2.66 1.31 1.51
CA CYS A 96 -1.69 2.32 1.89
C CYS A 96 -0.76 2.63 0.70
N ALA A 97 -0.35 3.89 0.60
CA ALA A 97 0.64 4.30 -0.40
C ALA A 97 2.06 4.09 0.12
N ALA A 98 3.04 4.00 -0.78
CA ALA A 98 4.46 4.00 -0.41
C ALA A 98 4.87 5.40 0.06
N GLY A 99 5.44 5.49 1.25
CA GLY A 99 5.83 6.74 1.88
C GLY A 99 7.31 7.08 1.70
N PHE A 100 7.63 8.33 2.04
CA PHE A 100 9.00 8.80 2.18
C PHE A 100 9.60 8.31 3.51
N ILE A 101 10.84 7.85 3.44
CA ILE A 101 11.62 7.39 4.57
C ILE A 101 12.73 8.42 4.81
N ASP A 102 12.58 9.22 5.86
CA ASP A 102 13.57 10.20 6.30
C ASP A 102 14.67 9.58 7.18
N MET A 103 14.34 8.55 7.95
CA MET A 103 15.26 7.90 8.88
C MET A 103 16.17 6.87 8.20
N PRO A 104 17.50 6.89 8.45
CA PRO A 104 18.44 5.92 7.85
C PRO A 104 18.15 4.44 8.19
N ASN A 105 17.50 4.20 9.33
CA ASN A 105 17.08 2.87 9.79
C ASN A 105 15.59 2.58 9.58
N GLY A 106 14.85 3.48 8.92
CA GLY A 106 13.47 3.26 8.51
C GLY A 106 13.37 2.44 7.22
N GLY A 107 12.18 1.89 6.93
CA GLY A 107 11.92 1.12 5.71
C GLY A 107 12.87 -0.08 5.52
N TYR A 108 13.12 -0.45 4.27
CA TYR A 108 13.86 -1.63 3.84
C TYR A 108 15.16 -1.27 3.12
N ALA A 109 16.15 -2.16 3.14
CA ALA A 109 17.44 -1.89 2.50
C ALA A 109 17.39 -2.06 0.97
N THR A 110 16.47 -2.90 0.49
CA THR A 110 16.27 -3.16 -0.94
C THR A 110 14.79 -3.12 -1.31
N GLU A 111 14.48 -2.90 -2.59
CA GLU A 111 13.11 -3.00 -3.11
C GLU A 111 12.55 -4.41 -2.87
N ASN A 112 13.37 -5.45 -3.05
CA ASN A 112 12.94 -6.84 -2.87
C ASN A 112 12.51 -7.14 -1.43
N GLU A 113 13.24 -6.63 -0.44
CA GLU A 113 12.84 -6.73 0.98
C GLU A 113 11.50 -6.05 1.25
N ALA A 114 11.28 -4.86 0.68
CA ALA A 114 10.00 -4.15 0.80
C ALA A 114 8.85 -4.96 0.17
N ILE A 115 9.06 -5.55 -1.01
CA ILE A 115 8.08 -6.40 -1.68
C ILE A 115 7.76 -7.64 -0.84
N LEU A 116 8.78 -8.33 -0.32
CA LEU A 116 8.60 -9.53 0.49
C LEU A 116 7.82 -9.24 1.78
N ALA A 117 8.09 -8.10 2.43
CA ALA A 117 7.36 -7.67 3.61
C ALA A 117 5.89 -7.35 3.29
N ALA A 118 5.63 -6.65 2.19
CA ALA A 118 4.27 -6.36 1.73
C ALA A 118 3.48 -7.64 1.38
N LEU A 119 4.14 -8.63 0.76
CA LEU A 119 3.54 -9.93 0.45
C LEU A 119 3.20 -10.73 1.73
N GLU A 120 4.08 -10.74 2.73
CA GLU A 120 3.79 -11.37 4.03
C GLU A 120 2.60 -10.71 4.73
N GLU A 121 2.52 -9.38 4.69
CA GLU A 121 1.38 -8.67 5.26
C GLU A 121 0.06 -9.01 4.54
N ALA A 122 0.06 -8.98 3.20
CA ALA A 122 -1.12 -9.37 2.42
C ALA A 122 -1.53 -10.81 2.73
N ARG A 123 -0.57 -11.75 2.76
CA ARG A 123 -0.80 -13.16 3.10
C ARG A 123 -1.49 -13.31 4.46
N ARG A 124 -0.95 -12.65 5.49
CA ARG A 124 -1.52 -12.66 6.84
C ARG A 124 -2.96 -12.14 6.88
N HIS A 125 -3.29 -11.10 6.09
CA HIS A 125 -4.68 -10.63 5.94
C HIS A 125 -5.59 -11.73 5.39
N PHE A 126 -5.22 -12.37 4.28
CA PHE A 126 -6.02 -13.45 3.68
C PHE A 126 -6.14 -14.68 4.61
N GLU A 127 -5.09 -15.03 5.34
CA GLU A 127 -5.12 -16.12 6.33
C GLU A 127 -6.06 -15.82 7.50
N GLN A 128 -6.10 -14.56 7.95
CA GLN A 128 -7.01 -14.12 9.01
C GLN A 128 -8.45 -14.11 8.52
N GLU A 129 -8.71 -13.75 7.26
CA GLU A 129 -10.06 -13.70 6.70
C GLU A 129 -10.64 -15.09 6.38
N LEU A 130 -9.80 -16.04 5.94
CA LEU A 130 -10.23 -17.35 5.48
C LEU A 130 -11.14 -18.12 6.49
N PRO A 131 -10.83 -18.18 7.80
CA PRO A 131 -11.71 -18.82 8.78
C PRO A 131 -13.09 -18.17 8.88
N TYR A 132 -13.21 -16.86 8.70
CA TYR A 132 -14.52 -16.18 8.72
C TYR A 132 -15.35 -16.61 7.51
N CYS A 133 -14.75 -16.63 6.32
CA CYS A 133 -15.43 -17.10 5.11
C CYS A 133 -15.90 -18.56 5.18
N ILE A 134 -15.21 -19.41 5.97
CA ILE A 134 -15.57 -20.83 6.14
C ILE A 134 -16.65 -21.02 7.23
N LYS A 135 -16.59 -20.23 8.31
CA LYS A 135 -17.43 -20.41 9.50
C LYS A 135 -18.75 -19.64 9.44
N GLU A 136 -18.83 -18.58 8.65
CA GLU A 136 -20.08 -17.83 8.50
C GLU A 136 -21.15 -18.76 7.94
N ARG A 137 -22.27 -18.90 8.68
CA ARG A 137 -23.47 -19.50 8.12
C ARG A 137 -23.91 -18.58 7.00
N ASP A 138 -24.04 -19.13 5.80
CA ASP A 138 -24.70 -18.44 4.70
C ASP A 138 -26.16 -18.23 5.11
N TYR A 139 -26.46 -17.11 5.77
CA TYR A 139 -27.83 -16.73 6.03
C TYR A 139 -28.48 -16.48 4.68
N ASP A 140 -29.55 -17.22 4.38
CA ASP A 140 -30.43 -16.89 3.26
C ASP A 140 -31.17 -15.60 3.63
N SER A 141 -30.51 -14.46 3.44
CA SER A 141 -31.20 -13.18 3.35
C SER A 141 -32.02 -13.27 2.07
N GLY A 142 -33.32 -13.54 2.22
CA GLY A 142 -34.24 -13.65 1.11
C GLY A 142 -34.02 -12.55 0.08
N ASP A 143 -33.93 -12.98 -1.18
CA ASP A 143 -34.10 -12.15 -2.37
C ASP A 143 -33.08 -11.02 -2.62
N ASN A 144 -31.82 -11.19 -2.22
CA ASN A 144 -30.74 -10.36 -2.76
C ASN A 144 -29.66 -11.21 -3.44
N SER A 145 -29.88 -11.55 -4.71
CA SER A 145 -29.02 -12.41 -5.54
C SER A 145 -27.60 -11.90 -5.74
N ASP A 146 -27.33 -10.65 -5.39
CA ASP A 146 -26.08 -9.96 -5.72
C ASP A 146 -25.04 -10.04 -4.58
N VAL A 147 -25.42 -10.56 -3.40
CA VAL A 147 -24.48 -10.72 -2.29
C VAL A 147 -23.76 -12.07 -2.39
N VAL A 148 -22.49 -12.03 -2.81
CA VAL A 148 -21.63 -13.22 -2.83
C VAL A 148 -21.51 -13.79 -1.42
N LYS A 149 -21.90 -15.06 -1.28
CA LYS A 149 -21.80 -15.84 -0.05
C LYS A 149 -20.33 -15.96 0.39
N PRO A 150 -19.97 -15.71 1.66
CA PRO A 150 -18.60 -15.82 2.17
C PRO A 150 -17.94 -17.17 1.84
N SER A 151 -18.70 -18.26 1.93
CA SER A 151 -18.25 -19.62 1.59
C SER A 151 -17.77 -19.75 0.14
N ALA A 152 -18.38 -19.02 -0.80
CA ALA A 152 -18.02 -19.00 -2.21
C ALA A 152 -16.69 -18.28 -2.48
N ILE A 153 -16.23 -17.43 -1.55
CA ILE A 153 -14.98 -16.67 -1.66
C ILE A 153 -13.79 -17.49 -1.12
N ALA A 154 -14.02 -18.41 -0.18
CA ALA A 154 -12.97 -19.18 0.48
C ALA A 154 -11.98 -19.90 -0.48
N PRO A 155 -12.41 -20.52 -1.60
CA PRO A 155 -11.48 -21.10 -2.58
C PRO A 155 -10.56 -20.06 -3.23
N TYR A 156 -11.06 -18.85 -3.48
CA TYR A 156 -10.31 -17.75 -4.08
C TYR A 156 -9.32 -17.13 -3.11
N ILE A 157 -9.65 -17.07 -1.82
CA ILE A 157 -8.70 -16.69 -0.76
C ILE A 157 -7.57 -17.71 -0.67
N ARG A 158 -7.86 -19.02 -0.64
CA ARG A 158 -6.81 -20.06 -0.66
C ARG A 158 -5.92 -19.97 -1.90
N ASN A 159 -6.52 -19.73 -3.06
CA ASN A 159 -5.78 -19.52 -4.29
C ASN A 159 -4.89 -18.27 -4.22
N MET A 160 -5.37 -17.17 -3.65
CA MET A 160 -4.57 -15.95 -3.49
C MET A 160 -3.39 -16.16 -2.54
N ILE A 161 -3.59 -16.85 -1.41
CA ILE A 161 -2.49 -17.24 -0.50
C ILE A 161 -1.42 -18.03 -1.26
N LYS A 162 -1.83 -19.02 -2.07
CA LYS A 162 -0.90 -19.77 -2.90
C LYS A 162 -0.14 -18.89 -3.90
N GLN A 163 -0.83 -17.98 -4.60
CA GLN A 163 -0.18 -17.06 -5.54
C GLN A 163 0.85 -16.16 -4.85
N ILE A 164 0.54 -15.69 -3.64
CA ILE A 164 1.47 -14.92 -2.81
C ILE A 164 2.69 -15.78 -2.46
N ASP A 165 2.49 -17.01 -1.99
CA ASP A 165 3.59 -17.93 -1.63
C ASP A 165 4.45 -18.33 -2.84
N ASP A 166 3.85 -18.49 -4.02
CA ASP A 166 4.58 -18.71 -5.28
C ASP A 166 5.44 -17.47 -5.60
N LYS A 167 4.87 -16.26 -5.53
CA LYS A 167 5.58 -15.01 -5.86
C LYS A 167 6.72 -14.72 -4.88
N ARG A 168 6.52 -14.98 -3.59
CA ARG A 168 7.58 -14.84 -2.58
C ARG A 168 8.74 -15.77 -2.87
N ARG A 169 8.48 -17.04 -3.20
CA ARG A 169 9.53 -17.99 -3.57
C ARG A 169 10.30 -17.52 -4.80
N GLU A 170 9.61 -17.09 -5.85
CA GLU A 170 10.24 -16.51 -7.05
C GLU A 170 11.24 -15.40 -6.68
N LEU A 171 10.81 -14.42 -5.88
CA LEU A 171 11.63 -13.27 -5.47
C LEU A 171 12.81 -13.66 -4.57
N THR A 172 12.63 -14.63 -3.68
CA THR A 172 13.72 -15.15 -2.84
C THR A 172 14.76 -15.90 -3.68
N PHE A 173 14.35 -16.70 -4.66
CA PHE A 173 15.28 -17.39 -5.56
C PHE A 173 16.04 -16.40 -6.46
N THR A 174 15.36 -15.39 -7.01
CA THR A 174 16.01 -14.32 -7.77
C THR A 174 17.04 -13.59 -6.93
N GLN A 175 16.76 -13.32 -5.65
CA GLN A 175 17.71 -12.69 -4.75
C GLN A 175 18.96 -13.55 -4.51
N LEU A 176 18.80 -14.85 -4.28
CA LEU A 176 19.93 -15.76 -4.10
C LEU A 176 20.80 -15.91 -5.35
N ALA A 177 20.22 -15.77 -6.55
CA ALA A 177 20.96 -15.87 -7.81
C ALA A 177 21.81 -14.62 -8.14
N LEU A 178 21.64 -13.52 -7.39
CA LEU A 178 22.39 -12.27 -7.55
C LEU A 178 23.60 -12.17 -6.61
N PHE A 179 23.85 -13.20 -5.79
CA PHE A 179 25.01 -13.37 -4.91
C PHE A 179 25.87 -14.55 -5.37
#